data_AF-A0A063ZDQ7-F1
#
_entry.id   AF-A0A063ZDQ7-F1
#
_cell.length_a   1.000
_cell.length_b   1.000
_cell.length_c   1.000
_cell.angle_alpha   90.00
_cell.angle_beta   90.00
_cell.angle_gamma   90.00
#
_symmetry.space_group_name_H-M   'P 1'
#
loop_
_entity.id
_entity.type
_entity.pdbx_description
1 polymer ?
#
loop_
_entity_poly.entity_id
_entity_poly.type
_entity_poly.pdbx_seq_one_letter_code
_entity_poly.pdbx_strand_id
1 'polypeptide(L)'
;MRLRAILEGIKRFVGREGSTRSGTGPDEVSALLIDTFAEDGGEEAGRGGTVSTAAIRAACRRMQGVKTKGDLLRIIADETAAYDLRDLEAMNARFERKVSHLPEDYRDRLLSSVREEIFGAHHRLVLLSRNGGGRELDEPLAPAFGGYCSMVAEACTAKARENDPKYLYLKYLLSAFTMFVVEEPAHPVGTPFPGGQIVDEWEGTYLCPVRDLADDVAYALCPYCPAIQSTEPTFPEMRARRQERRRRECLANYWTNYKG
;
A
#
# COMPACT_ATOMS: atom_id res chain seq x y z
N MET A 1 20.23 -24.65 8.61
CA MET A 1 20.26 -25.82 7.71
C MET A 1 18.92 -26.17 7.03
N ARG A 2 17.77 -25.58 7.39
CA ARG A 2 16.46 -25.89 6.76
C ARG A 2 16.09 -25.07 5.51
N LEU A 3 16.72 -23.91 5.28
CA LEU A 3 16.41 -23.03 4.14
C LEU A 3 16.91 -23.59 2.79
N ARG A 4 18.06 -24.27 2.78
CA ARG A 4 18.65 -24.88 1.58
C ARG A 4 17.81 -26.04 1.02
N ALA A 5 17.15 -26.81 1.88
CA ALA A 5 16.33 -27.95 1.47
C ALA A 5 15.01 -27.50 0.77
N ILE A 6 14.44 -26.36 1.19
CA ILE A 6 13.23 -25.80 0.58
C ILE A 6 13.56 -25.21 -0.80
N LEU A 7 14.70 -24.52 -0.92
CA LEU A 7 15.18 -23.96 -2.19
C LEU A 7 15.58 -25.03 -3.21
N GLU A 8 16.10 -26.19 -2.79
CA GLU A 8 16.35 -27.33 -3.69
C GLU A 8 15.07 -28.03 -4.16
N GLY A 9 14.01 -28.06 -3.32
CA GLY A 9 12.70 -28.59 -3.70
C GLY A 9 12.05 -27.78 -4.84
N ILE A 10 12.22 -26.46 -4.82
CA ILE A 10 11.71 -25.55 -5.85
C ILE A 10 12.51 -25.69 -7.16
N LYS A 11 13.84 -25.84 -7.08
CA LYS A 11 14.70 -26.07 -8.26
C LYS A 11 14.40 -27.37 -9.00
N ARG A 12 13.99 -28.43 -8.28
CA ARG A 12 13.64 -29.72 -8.89
C ARG A 12 12.29 -29.73 -9.60
N PHE A 13 11.36 -28.85 -9.24
CA PHE A 13 10.03 -28.79 -9.86
C PHE A 13 10.01 -27.91 -11.13
N VAL A 14 11.01 -27.03 -11.29
CA VAL A 14 11.15 -26.11 -12.42
C VAL A 14 12.41 -26.47 -13.22
N GLY A 15 12.41 -27.68 -13.78
CA GLY A 15 13.43 -28.09 -14.74
C GLY A 15 13.20 -27.43 -16.10
N ARG A 16 13.77 -26.25 -16.32
CA ARG A 16 14.18 -25.79 -17.66
C ARG A 16 15.53 -25.09 -17.54
N GLU A 17 16.58 -25.87 -17.76
CA GLU A 17 17.96 -25.41 -17.78
C GLU A 17 18.19 -24.38 -18.89
N GLY A 18 19.00 -23.37 -18.56
CA GLY A 18 19.73 -22.57 -19.55
C GLY A 18 19.22 -21.15 -19.76
N SER A 19 19.58 -20.23 -18.87
CA SER A 19 20.05 -18.90 -19.31
C SER A 19 20.75 -18.18 -18.16
N THR A 20 22.07 -18.05 -18.27
CA THR A 20 22.89 -17.15 -17.49
C THR A 20 22.58 -15.71 -17.90
N ARG A 21 21.76 -15.01 -17.11
CA ARG A 21 21.72 -13.55 -17.10
C ARG A 21 21.62 -13.07 -15.65
N SER A 22 22.47 -12.11 -15.31
CA SER A 22 22.46 -11.36 -14.06
C SER A 22 21.10 -10.67 -13.90
N GLY A 23 20.17 -11.34 -13.24
CA GLY A 23 18.86 -10.82 -12.90
C GLY A 23 18.83 -10.44 -11.43
N THR A 24 18.26 -9.28 -11.16
CA THR A 24 17.77 -8.85 -9.85
C THR A 24 17.05 -9.99 -9.14
N GLY A 25 17.38 -10.19 -7.86
CA GLY A 25 16.96 -11.35 -7.09
C GLY A 25 15.47 -11.33 -6.76
N PRO A 26 14.85 -12.49 -6.43
CA PRO A 26 13.47 -12.55 -5.94
C PRO A 26 13.23 -11.68 -4.68
N ASP A 27 14.29 -11.37 -3.93
CA ASP A 27 14.26 -10.50 -2.75
C ASP A 27 14.06 -9.02 -3.11
N GLU A 28 14.61 -8.55 -4.23
CA GLU A 28 14.45 -7.15 -4.67
C GLU A 28 13.01 -6.89 -5.13
N VAL A 29 12.41 -7.82 -5.88
CA VAL A 29 10.99 -7.70 -6.31
C VAL A 29 10.04 -7.67 -5.12
N SER A 30 10.37 -8.39 -4.04
CA SER A 30 9.58 -8.37 -2.80
C SER A 30 9.74 -7.04 -2.05
N ALA A 31 10.95 -6.48 -2.01
CA ALA A 31 11.21 -5.16 -1.43
C ALA A 31 10.51 -4.03 -2.23
N LEU A 32 10.41 -4.15 -3.55
CA LEU A 32 9.71 -3.19 -4.42
C LEU A 32 8.21 -3.04 -4.10
N LEU A 33 7.61 -4.04 -3.44
CA LEU A 33 6.16 -4.09 -3.16
C LEU A 33 5.86 -3.75 -1.71
N ILE A 34 6.77 -4.09 -0.79
CA ILE A 34 6.69 -3.68 0.62
C ILE A 34 7.06 -2.19 0.74
N ASP A 35 7.93 -1.70 -0.14
CA ASP A 35 8.29 -0.29 -0.28
C ASP A 35 8.18 0.22 -1.73
N THR A 36 6.92 0.39 -2.18
CA THR A 36 6.52 0.85 -3.52
C THR A 36 7.29 2.06 -4.05
N PHE A 37 7.79 2.95 -3.19
CA PHE A 37 8.44 4.20 -3.60
C PHE A 37 9.83 4.46 -2.97
N ALA A 38 10.47 3.48 -2.32
CA ALA A 38 11.91 3.59 -2.05
C ALA A 38 12.67 3.65 -3.38
N GLU A 39 13.30 4.78 -3.68
CA GLU A 39 14.17 4.91 -4.85
C GLU A 39 15.57 4.35 -4.55
N ASP A 40 16.10 3.52 -5.46
CA ASP A 40 17.54 3.30 -5.58
C ASP A 40 18.17 4.62 -6.06
N GLY A 41 19.29 5.02 -5.45
CA GLY A 41 19.90 6.34 -5.59
C GLY A 41 20.34 6.75 -7.00
N GLY A 42 19.40 7.17 -7.84
CA GLY A 42 19.61 7.76 -9.15
C GLY A 42 18.65 8.93 -9.42
N GLU A 43 19.23 10.06 -9.86
CA GLU A 43 18.66 11.41 -9.96
C GLU A 43 17.34 11.57 -10.75
N GLU A 44 16.49 12.51 -10.29
CA GLU A 44 16.25 13.81 -10.95
C GLU A 44 15.34 14.70 -10.07
N ALA A 45 15.82 15.90 -9.77
CA ALA A 45 15.09 16.94 -9.04
C ALA A 45 13.97 17.53 -9.91
N GLY A 46 12.73 17.12 -9.65
CA GLY A 46 11.56 17.75 -10.26
C GLY A 46 11.44 19.20 -9.80
N ARG A 47 11.17 20.12 -10.73
CA ARG A 47 10.81 21.52 -10.45
C ARG A 47 9.44 21.58 -9.77
N GLY A 48 9.41 21.38 -8.46
CA GLY A 48 8.27 21.60 -7.57
C GLY A 48 8.78 22.06 -6.21
N GLY A 49 7.98 22.81 -5.45
CA GLY A 49 8.40 23.32 -4.14
C GLY A 49 8.91 22.19 -3.24
N THR A 50 10.12 22.34 -2.71
CA THR A 50 10.73 21.35 -1.81
C THR A 50 10.05 21.40 -0.45
N VAL A 51 9.51 20.28 0.02
CA VAL A 51 8.94 20.20 1.39
C VAL A 51 10.07 20.03 2.38
N SER A 52 10.27 20.98 3.28
CA SER A 52 11.36 20.90 4.25
C SER A 52 11.11 19.82 5.31
N THR A 53 12.17 19.14 5.77
CA THR A 53 12.09 18.14 6.85
C THR A 53 11.54 18.73 8.15
N ALA A 54 11.79 20.02 8.42
CA ALA A 54 11.23 20.72 9.56
C ALA A 54 9.70 20.85 9.47
N ALA A 55 9.17 21.14 8.27
CA ALA A 55 7.73 21.19 8.01
C ALA A 55 7.09 19.80 8.18
N ILE A 56 7.70 18.74 7.60
CA ILE A 56 7.22 17.36 7.74
C ILE A 56 7.14 16.95 9.22
N ARG A 57 8.20 17.19 10.00
CA ARG A 57 8.19 16.87 11.44
C ARG A 57 7.13 17.67 12.20
N ALA A 58 6.93 18.94 11.85
CA ALA A 58 5.89 19.75 12.46
C ALA A 58 4.50 19.20 12.12
N ALA A 59 4.25 18.79 10.88
CA ALA A 59 3.01 18.17 10.44
C ALA A 59 2.75 16.84 11.18
N CYS A 60 3.74 15.94 11.26
CA CYS A 60 3.63 14.70 12.01
C CYS A 60 3.29 14.94 13.49
N ARG A 61 3.89 15.95 14.13
CA ARG A 61 3.53 16.33 15.52
C ARG A 61 2.11 16.84 15.64
N ARG A 62 1.63 17.63 14.67
CA ARG A 62 0.23 18.10 14.67
C ARG A 62 -0.73 16.92 14.52
N MET A 63 -0.44 15.99 13.60
CA MET A 63 -1.19 14.76 13.41
C MET A 63 -1.24 13.93 14.70
N GLN A 64 -0.12 13.73 15.40
CA GLN A 64 -0.09 13.01 16.68
C GLN A 64 -0.97 13.64 17.78
N GLY A 65 -1.28 14.93 17.68
CA GLY A 65 -2.11 15.64 18.65
C GLY A 65 -3.62 15.50 18.42
N VAL A 66 -4.06 14.94 17.29
CA VAL A 66 -5.48 14.80 16.99
C VAL A 66 -6.08 13.54 17.61
N LYS A 67 -7.40 13.55 17.82
CA LYS A 67 -8.11 12.44 18.48
C LYS A 67 -9.00 11.66 17.52
N THR A 68 -9.57 12.33 16.52
CA THR A 68 -10.59 11.75 15.64
C THR A 68 -10.10 11.58 14.21
N LYS A 69 -10.74 10.68 13.47
CA LYS A 69 -10.51 10.48 12.03
C LYS A 69 -10.75 11.77 11.23
N GLY A 70 -11.77 12.55 11.60
CA GLY A 70 -12.09 13.83 10.95
C GLY A 70 -11.04 14.92 11.18
N ASP A 71 -10.46 14.99 12.38
CA ASP A 71 -9.35 15.90 12.65
C ASP A 71 -8.11 15.53 11.84
N LEU A 72 -7.81 14.23 11.74
CA LEU A 72 -6.73 13.73 10.92
C LEU A 72 -6.95 14.04 9.44
N LEU A 73 -8.14 13.78 8.92
CA LEU A 73 -8.52 14.04 7.52
C LEU A 73 -8.22 15.49 7.12
N ARG A 74 -8.57 16.45 7.97
CA ARG A 74 -8.31 17.88 7.71
C ARG A 74 -6.83 18.18 7.61
N ILE A 75 -6.02 17.66 8.53
CA ILE A 75 -4.57 17.87 8.49
C ILE A 75 -3.95 17.21 7.25
N ILE A 76 -4.36 16.00 6.89
CA ILE A 76 -3.84 15.33 5.68
C ILE A 76 -4.23 16.13 4.43
N ALA A 77 -5.47 16.61 4.34
CA ALA A 77 -5.95 17.42 3.21
C ALA A 77 -5.16 18.73 3.08
N ASP A 78 -4.87 19.41 4.19
CA ASP A 78 -4.08 20.64 4.20
C ASP A 78 -2.63 20.38 3.73
N GLU A 79 -2.00 19.29 4.18
CA GLU A 79 -0.64 18.92 3.76
C GLU A 79 -0.59 18.47 2.29
N THR A 80 -1.59 17.71 1.83
CA THR A 80 -1.67 17.27 0.43
C THR A 80 -2.00 18.40 -0.55
N ALA A 81 -2.59 19.51 -0.09
CA ALA A 81 -2.81 20.69 -0.93
C ALA A 81 -1.51 21.35 -1.44
N ALA A 82 -0.36 21.00 -0.86
CA ALA A 82 0.96 21.42 -1.35
C ALA A 82 1.41 20.67 -2.63
N TYR A 83 0.67 19.65 -3.05
CA TYR A 83 0.97 18.82 -4.21
C TYR A 83 -0.09 19.02 -5.29
N ASP A 84 0.36 19.11 -6.54
CA ASP A 84 -0.54 19.23 -7.68
C ASP A 84 -0.69 17.91 -8.44
N LEU A 85 -1.52 17.91 -9.48
CA LEU A 85 -1.73 16.72 -10.31
C LEU A 85 -0.43 16.25 -10.98
N ARG A 86 0.49 17.17 -11.32
CA ARG A 86 1.77 16.82 -11.95
C ARG A 86 2.66 16.06 -10.99
N ASP A 87 2.57 16.35 -9.69
CA ASP A 87 3.28 15.58 -8.67
C ASP A 87 2.76 14.13 -8.60
N LEU A 88 1.44 13.92 -8.66
CA LEU A 88 0.84 12.58 -8.70
C LEU A 88 1.23 11.82 -9.99
N GLU A 89 1.18 12.50 -11.13
CA GLU A 89 1.61 11.96 -12.43
C GLU A 89 3.11 11.61 -12.41
N ALA A 90 3.96 12.45 -11.84
CA ALA A 90 5.38 12.19 -11.69
C ALA A 90 5.64 10.99 -10.79
N MET A 91 4.92 10.87 -9.68
CA MET A 91 5.00 9.72 -8.76
C MET A 91 4.61 8.42 -9.46
N ASN A 92 3.51 8.43 -10.22
CA ASN A 92 3.07 7.27 -11.02
C ASN A 92 4.08 6.91 -12.13
N ALA A 93 4.56 7.90 -12.89
CA ALA A 93 5.50 7.67 -13.98
C ALA A 93 6.86 7.11 -13.49
N ARG A 94 7.32 7.55 -12.30
CA ARG A 94 8.51 6.97 -11.64
C ARG A 94 8.29 5.50 -11.34
N PHE A 95 7.14 5.15 -10.77
CA PHE A 95 6.80 3.77 -10.48
C PHE A 95 6.70 2.91 -11.75
N GLU A 96 6.03 3.41 -12.80
CA GLU A 96 5.92 2.74 -14.11
C GLU A 96 7.29 2.38 -14.70
N ARG A 97 8.25 3.30 -14.63
CA ARG A 97 9.63 3.02 -15.07
C ARG A 97 10.28 1.92 -14.24
N LYS A 98 10.09 1.95 -12.92
CA LYS A 98 10.66 0.97 -11.97
C LYS A 98 10.20 -0.45 -12.27
N VAL A 99 8.92 -0.62 -12.62
CA VAL A 99 8.32 -1.94 -12.88
C VAL A 99 8.33 -2.35 -14.36
N SER A 100 8.91 -1.55 -15.24
CA SER A 100 8.91 -1.78 -16.70
C SER A 100 9.49 -3.14 -17.13
N HIS A 101 10.42 -3.67 -16.34
CA HIS A 101 11.09 -4.95 -16.57
C HIS A 101 10.27 -6.18 -16.13
N LEU A 102 9.16 -5.99 -15.42
CA LEU A 102 8.33 -7.08 -14.91
C LEU A 102 7.46 -7.71 -16.02
N PRO A 103 7.04 -8.98 -15.86
CA PRO A 103 6.11 -9.64 -16.79
C PRO A 103 4.81 -8.85 -16.95
N GLU A 104 4.31 -8.72 -18.18
CA GLU A 104 3.16 -7.89 -18.55
C GLU A 104 1.93 -8.11 -17.66
N ASP A 105 1.44 -9.34 -17.55
CA ASP A 105 0.24 -9.66 -16.74
C ASP A 105 0.40 -9.31 -15.25
N TYR A 106 1.62 -9.37 -14.72
CA TYR A 106 1.90 -9.03 -13.33
C TYR A 106 2.02 -7.51 -13.18
N ARG A 107 2.81 -6.88 -14.06
CA ARG A 107 3.05 -5.44 -14.11
C ARG A 107 1.75 -4.67 -14.24
N ASP A 108 0.87 -5.06 -15.15
CA ASP A 108 -0.36 -4.31 -15.43
C ASP A 108 -1.34 -4.34 -14.24
N ARG A 109 -1.43 -5.48 -13.54
CA ARG A 109 -2.19 -5.59 -12.29
C ARG A 109 -1.58 -4.74 -11.18
N LEU A 110 -0.27 -4.76 -11.03
CA LEU A 110 0.43 -3.94 -10.05
C LEU A 110 0.26 -2.43 -10.32
N LEU A 111 0.37 -2.02 -11.58
CA LEU A 111 0.13 -0.63 -12.00
C LEU A 111 -1.31 -0.19 -11.74
N SER A 112 -2.29 -1.08 -11.94
CA SER A 112 -3.67 -0.79 -11.58
C SER A 112 -3.82 -0.51 -10.08
N SER A 113 -3.20 -1.34 -9.24
CA SER A 113 -3.21 -1.15 -7.78
C SER A 113 -2.54 0.16 -7.37
N VAL A 114 -1.35 0.44 -7.89
CA VAL A 114 -0.63 1.67 -7.54
C VAL A 114 -1.38 2.91 -8.03
N ARG A 115 -2.04 2.87 -9.19
CA ARG A 115 -2.89 4.00 -9.62
C ARG A 115 -4.04 4.25 -8.65
N GLU A 116 -4.61 3.21 -8.04
CA GLU A 116 -5.62 3.37 -6.99
C GLU A 116 -5.00 3.94 -5.70
N GLU A 117 -3.80 3.51 -5.30
CA GLU A 117 -3.05 4.07 -4.16
C GLU A 117 -2.72 5.55 -4.34
N ILE A 118 -2.44 5.98 -5.58
CA ILE A 118 -2.06 7.35 -5.90
C ILE A 118 -3.31 8.21 -6.15
N PHE A 119 -3.99 7.95 -7.26
CA PHE A 119 -5.05 8.80 -7.77
C PHE A 119 -6.38 8.52 -7.07
N GLY A 120 -6.69 7.26 -6.82
CA GLY A 120 -7.91 6.84 -6.12
C GLY A 120 -7.94 7.39 -4.70
N ALA A 121 -6.88 7.16 -3.92
CA ALA A 121 -6.74 7.68 -2.57
C ALA A 121 -6.79 9.22 -2.53
N HIS A 122 -6.02 9.90 -3.40
CA HIS A 122 -6.03 11.36 -3.47
C HIS A 122 -7.42 11.92 -3.81
N HIS A 123 -8.11 11.35 -4.79
CA HIS A 123 -9.44 11.79 -5.19
C HIS A 123 -10.45 11.60 -4.05
N ARG A 124 -10.43 10.45 -3.37
CA ARG A 124 -11.29 10.18 -2.21
C ARG A 124 -11.01 11.13 -1.05
N LEU A 125 -9.74 11.41 -0.78
CA LEU A 125 -9.30 12.38 0.22
C LEU A 125 -9.88 13.77 -0.06
N VAL A 126 -9.78 14.26 -1.30
CA VAL A 126 -10.33 15.56 -1.70
C VAL A 126 -11.86 15.58 -1.58
N LEU A 127 -12.54 14.52 -2.00
CA LEU A 127 -14.01 14.44 -1.88
C LEU A 127 -14.46 14.43 -0.43
N LEU A 128 -13.85 13.59 0.42
CA LEU A 128 -14.25 13.43 1.81
C LEU A 128 -13.96 14.69 2.63
N SER A 129 -12.81 15.34 2.40
CA SER A 129 -12.45 16.60 3.06
C SER A 129 -13.38 17.76 2.72
N ARG A 130 -13.91 17.81 1.49
CA ARG A 130 -14.81 18.89 1.04
C ARG A 130 -16.27 18.67 1.41
N ASN A 131 -16.74 17.43 1.31
CA ASN A 131 -18.14 17.10 1.57
C ASN A 131 -18.40 16.85 3.07
N GLY A 132 -17.33 16.70 3.86
CA GLY A 132 -17.41 16.13 5.19
C GLY A 132 -17.66 14.63 5.14
N GLY A 133 -17.58 13.99 6.31
CA GLY A 133 -17.94 12.58 6.47
C GLY A 133 -19.09 12.41 7.44
N GLY A 134 -19.52 11.15 7.60
CA GLY A 134 -20.53 10.77 8.58
C GLY A 134 -19.99 10.72 10.01
N ARG A 135 -20.79 10.16 10.92
CA ARG A 135 -20.42 9.91 12.33
C ARG A 135 -19.12 9.10 12.50
N GLU A 136 -18.76 8.31 11.50
CA GLU A 136 -17.50 7.57 11.44
C GLU A 136 -16.28 8.48 11.61
N LEU A 137 -16.34 9.75 11.17
CA LEU A 137 -15.23 10.69 11.36
C LEU A 137 -15.03 11.15 12.80
N ASP A 138 -16.03 10.98 13.68
CA ASP A 138 -15.92 11.28 15.11
C ASP A 138 -15.22 10.15 15.88
N GLU A 139 -15.00 9.00 15.23
CA GLU A 139 -14.35 7.85 15.86
C GLU A 139 -12.87 8.11 16.17
N PRO A 140 -12.36 7.49 17.25
CA PRO A 140 -10.96 7.61 17.61
C PRO A 140 -10.04 6.98 16.57
N LEU A 141 -8.81 7.50 16.51
CA LEU A 141 -7.75 6.92 15.68
C LEU A 141 -7.25 5.59 16.25
N ALA A 142 -6.83 4.69 15.37
CA ALA A 142 -6.21 3.43 15.78
C ALA A 142 -4.94 3.69 16.63
N PRO A 143 -4.67 2.88 17.68
CA PRO A 143 -3.53 3.10 18.59
C PRO A 143 -2.16 3.16 17.89
N ALA A 144 -2.01 2.49 16.75
CA ALA A 144 -0.76 2.46 15.98
C ALA A 144 -0.43 3.81 15.30
N PHE A 145 -1.37 4.76 15.23
CA PHE A 145 -1.20 6.01 14.48
C PHE A 145 -0.06 6.90 15.00
N GLY A 146 0.14 6.95 16.31
CA GLY A 146 1.23 7.71 16.91
C GLY A 146 2.60 7.21 16.45
N GLY A 147 2.77 5.89 16.41
CA GLY A 147 3.98 5.22 15.90
C GLY A 147 4.16 5.44 14.40
N TYR A 148 3.07 5.43 13.63
CA TYR A 148 3.10 5.73 12.20
C TYR A 148 3.67 7.12 11.93
N CYS A 149 3.18 8.15 12.64
CA CYS A 149 3.68 9.52 12.48
C CYS A 149 5.16 9.66 12.80
N SER A 150 5.65 8.97 13.84
CA SER A 150 7.08 8.94 14.18
C SER A 150 7.91 8.31 13.07
N MET A 151 7.46 7.17 12.54
CA MET A 151 8.11 6.48 11.43
C MET A 151 8.19 7.38 10.19
N VAL A 152 7.11 8.07 9.81
CA VAL A 152 7.10 8.99 8.65
C VAL A 152 8.11 10.13 8.83
N ALA A 153 8.17 10.72 10.03
CA ALA A 153 9.11 11.80 10.32
C ALA A 153 10.57 11.34 10.24
N GLU A 154 10.87 10.12 10.69
CA GLU A 154 12.20 9.50 10.58
C GLU A 154 12.54 9.12 9.14
N ALA A 155 11.63 8.46 8.43
CA ALA A 155 11.81 8.04 7.04
C ALA A 155 12.11 9.24 6.13
N CYS A 156 11.32 10.31 6.23
CA CYS A 156 11.53 11.52 5.44
C CYS A 156 12.80 12.27 5.84
N THR A 157 13.19 12.21 7.12
CA THR A 157 14.48 12.75 7.59
C THR A 157 15.65 11.99 6.98
N ALA A 158 15.59 10.66 6.98
CA ALA A 158 16.62 9.81 6.41
C ALA A 158 16.73 10.06 4.90
N LYS A 159 15.60 10.03 4.19
CA LYS A 159 15.53 10.30 2.74
C LYS A 159 16.13 11.66 2.39
N ALA A 160 15.82 12.70 3.16
CA ALA A 160 16.34 14.05 2.94
C ALA A 160 17.87 14.20 3.02
N ARG A 161 18.59 13.21 3.57
CA ARG A 161 20.06 13.18 3.54
C ARG A 161 20.60 12.77 2.17
N GLU A 162 19.80 12.06 1.39
CA GLU A 162 20.17 11.51 0.09
C GLU A 162 19.50 12.28 -1.05
N ASN A 163 18.19 12.55 -0.94
CA ASN A 163 17.35 13.13 -1.99
C ASN A 163 16.14 13.85 -1.42
N ASP A 164 15.39 14.57 -2.27
CA ASP A 164 14.15 15.24 -1.87
C ASP A 164 13.12 14.22 -1.31
N PRO A 165 12.63 14.38 -0.06
CA PRO A 165 11.64 13.48 0.52
C PRO A 165 10.21 13.71 0.02
N LYS A 166 9.97 14.68 -0.88
CA LYS A 166 8.63 15.10 -1.35
C LYS A 166 7.70 13.92 -1.67
N TYR A 167 8.08 13.03 -2.59
CA TYR A 167 7.20 11.94 -3.02
C TYR A 167 7.06 10.83 -1.97
N LEU A 168 8.11 10.61 -1.16
CA LEU A 168 8.01 9.71 -0.02
C LEU A 168 7.00 10.24 1.01
N TYR A 169 7.01 11.55 1.26
CA TYR A 169 6.06 12.17 2.16
C TYR A 169 4.64 12.10 1.60
N LEU A 170 4.44 12.37 0.30
CA LEU A 170 3.14 12.22 -0.37
C LEU A 170 2.60 10.79 -0.25
N LYS A 171 3.42 9.76 -0.52
CA LYS A 171 3.05 8.35 -0.31
C LYS A 171 2.52 8.13 1.10
N TYR A 172 3.22 8.63 2.12
CA TYR A 172 2.81 8.47 3.50
C TYR A 172 1.52 9.24 3.83
N LEU A 173 1.31 10.44 3.28
CA LEU A 173 0.03 11.16 3.46
C LEU A 173 -1.16 10.36 2.91
N LEU A 174 -1.03 9.82 1.69
CA LEU A 174 -2.08 9.01 1.06
C LEU A 174 -2.30 7.71 1.82
N SER A 175 -1.23 7.05 2.26
CA SER A 175 -1.31 5.83 3.06
C SER A 175 -1.97 6.09 4.42
N ALA A 176 -1.67 7.23 5.06
CA ALA A 176 -2.29 7.61 6.33
C ALA A 176 -3.80 7.81 6.18
N PHE A 177 -4.22 8.46 5.11
CA PHE A 177 -5.63 8.62 4.78
C PHE A 177 -6.30 7.25 4.61
N THR A 178 -5.74 6.38 3.77
CA THR A 178 -6.32 5.05 3.52
C THR A 178 -6.38 4.19 4.79
N MET A 179 -5.30 4.13 5.57
CA MET A 179 -5.22 3.21 6.73
C MET A 179 -5.94 3.72 7.97
N PHE A 180 -5.96 5.03 8.24
CA PHE A 180 -6.42 5.56 9.52
C PHE A 180 -7.70 6.40 9.43
N VAL A 181 -8.04 6.90 8.24
CA VAL A 181 -9.32 7.61 8.03
C VAL A 181 -10.34 6.67 7.40
N VAL A 182 -9.93 5.94 6.36
CA VAL A 182 -10.81 5.03 5.62
C VAL A 182 -10.79 3.60 6.20
N GLU A 183 -9.72 3.22 6.91
CA GLU A 183 -9.52 1.88 7.48
C GLU A 183 -9.39 0.76 6.44
N GLU A 184 -8.89 1.12 5.26
CA GLU A 184 -8.52 0.18 4.20
C GLU A 184 -7.01 -0.13 4.23
N PRO A 185 -6.56 -1.25 3.65
CA PRO A 185 -5.15 -1.61 3.63
C PRO A 185 -4.30 -0.60 2.85
N ALA A 186 -3.02 -0.51 3.20
CA ALA A 186 -2.05 0.32 2.46
C ALA A 186 -2.00 -0.01 0.96
N HIS A 187 -2.14 -1.30 0.64
CA HIS A 187 -2.24 -1.80 -0.72
C HIS A 187 -3.68 -2.23 -1.04
N PRO A 188 -4.32 -1.71 -2.10
CA PRO A 188 -5.70 -2.03 -2.44
C PRO A 188 -5.96 -3.52 -2.61
N VAL A 189 -7.20 -3.94 -2.37
CA VAL A 189 -7.63 -5.32 -2.61
C VAL A 189 -7.38 -5.70 -4.08
N GLY A 190 -6.74 -6.85 -4.29
CA GLY A 190 -6.29 -7.32 -5.61
C GLY A 190 -4.82 -7.04 -5.91
N THR A 191 -4.12 -6.26 -5.08
CA THR A 191 -2.68 -5.97 -5.28
C THR A 191 -1.86 -7.25 -5.27
N PRO A 192 -1.09 -7.54 -6.34
CA PRO A 192 -0.37 -8.79 -6.46
C PRO A 192 0.98 -8.76 -5.75
N PHE A 193 1.26 -9.81 -5.00
CA PHE A 193 2.56 -10.08 -4.39
C PHE A 193 3.32 -11.18 -5.16
N PRO A 194 4.65 -11.30 -4.97
CA PRO A 194 5.43 -12.34 -5.61
C PRO A 194 4.89 -13.73 -5.21
N GLY A 195 4.92 -14.67 -6.16
CA GLY A 195 4.28 -15.98 -5.97
C GLY A 195 2.77 -15.99 -6.29
N GLY A 196 2.21 -14.87 -6.76
CA GLY A 196 0.85 -14.83 -7.35
C GLY A 196 -0.28 -14.62 -6.34
N GLN A 197 0.03 -14.46 -5.06
CA GLN A 197 -0.94 -14.10 -4.03
C GLN A 197 -1.35 -12.63 -4.18
N ILE A 198 -2.50 -12.26 -3.62
CA ILE A 198 -3.03 -10.90 -3.66
C ILE A 198 -3.46 -10.42 -2.27
N VAL A 199 -3.56 -9.11 -2.08
CA VAL A 199 -4.41 -8.59 -0.99
C VAL A 199 -5.84 -9.01 -1.26
N ASP A 200 -6.50 -9.60 -0.26
CA ASP A 200 -7.88 -10.04 -0.39
C ASP A 200 -8.76 -9.41 0.70
N GLU A 201 -10.07 -9.49 0.51
CA GLU A 201 -11.07 -9.11 1.48
C GLU A 201 -12.04 -10.28 1.64
N TRP A 202 -12.22 -10.73 2.87
CA TRP A 202 -13.15 -11.79 3.20
C TRP A 202 -13.95 -11.44 4.44
N GLU A 203 -15.28 -11.44 4.31
CA GLU A 203 -16.21 -11.15 5.40
C GLU A 203 -15.91 -9.84 6.16
N GLY A 204 -15.54 -8.79 5.41
CA GLY A 204 -15.19 -7.48 5.97
C GLY A 204 -13.79 -7.43 6.61
N THR A 205 -13.00 -8.51 6.52
CA THR A 205 -11.62 -8.57 6.98
C THR A 205 -10.66 -8.52 5.81
N TYR A 206 -9.69 -7.60 5.85
CA TYR A 206 -8.62 -7.53 4.86
C TYR A 206 -7.49 -8.50 5.19
N LEU A 207 -7.09 -9.29 4.19
CA LEU A 207 -6.04 -10.31 4.29
C LEU A 207 -4.84 -9.89 3.43
N CYS A 208 -3.67 -9.82 4.05
CA CYS A 208 -2.43 -9.52 3.35
C CYS A 208 -1.46 -10.72 3.47
N PRO A 209 -0.86 -11.19 2.37
CA PRO A 209 0.03 -12.34 2.38
C PRO A 209 1.38 -12.07 3.07
N VAL A 210 1.74 -10.80 3.28
CA VAL A 210 3.06 -10.40 3.80
C VAL A 210 2.99 -9.46 5.01
N ARG A 211 1.85 -9.40 5.71
CA ARG A 211 1.63 -8.47 6.84
C ARG A 211 2.68 -8.61 7.94
N ASP A 212 3.06 -9.84 8.26
CA ASP A 212 4.00 -10.19 9.33
C ASP A 212 5.37 -10.64 8.77
N LEU A 213 5.62 -10.38 7.48
CA LEU A 213 6.84 -10.79 6.78
C LEU A 213 7.77 -9.60 6.45
N ALA A 214 7.43 -8.40 6.96
CA ALA A 214 8.13 -7.15 6.66
C ALA A 214 9.20 -6.77 7.70
N ASP A 215 9.55 -7.67 8.63
CA ASP A 215 10.37 -7.38 9.81
C ASP A 215 11.74 -6.75 9.49
N ASP A 216 12.29 -7.01 8.31
CA ASP A 216 13.59 -6.50 7.87
C ASP A 216 13.52 -5.27 6.93
N VAL A 217 12.32 -4.72 6.66
CA VAL A 217 12.14 -3.56 5.77
C VAL A 217 12.00 -2.27 6.57
N ALA A 218 13.06 -1.45 6.53
CA ALA A 218 13.04 -0.14 7.17
C ALA A 218 11.88 0.72 6.66
N TYR A 219 11.19 1.40 7.58
CA TYR A 219 10.09 2.32 7.27
C TYR A 219 8.90 1.70 6.51
N ALA A 220 8.71 0.38 6.65
CA ALA A 220 7.57 -0.34 6.06
C ALA A 220 6.23 0.17 6.59
N LEU A 221 5.22 0.14 5.72
CA LEU A 221 3.83 0.43 6.08
C LEU A 221 3.19 -0.75 6.82
N CYS A 222 3.69 -1.97 6.62
CA CYS A 222 3.10 -3.21 7.11
C CYS A 222 2.71 -3.10 8.59
N PRO A 223 3.59 -2.74 9.55
CA PRO A 223 3.25 -2.67 10.98
C PRO A 223 2.00 -1.85 11.33
N TYR A 224 1.63 -0.90 10.47
CA TYR A 224 0.53 0.04 10.67
C TYR A 224 -0.73 -0.30 9.85
N CYS A 225 -0.62 -1.24 8.91
CA CYS A 225 -1.70 -1.62 8.01
C CYS A 225 -2.81 -2.36 8.77
N PRO A 226 -4.11 -2.02 8.51
CA PRO A 226 -5.24 -2.68 9.17
C PRO A 226 -5.48 -4.12 8.69
N ALA A 227 -4.92 -4.52 7.54
CA ALA A 227 -4.96 -5.91 7.08
C ALA A 227 -4.24 -6.85 8.05
N ILE A 228 -4.76 -8.07 8.18
CA ILE A 228 -4.17 -9.14 8.98
C ILE A 228 -3.38 -10.11 8.08
N GLN A 229 -2.40 -10.80 8.67
CA GLN A 229 -1.66 -11.86 7.97
C GLN A 229 -2.60 -12.97 7.52
N SER A 230 -2.56 -13.29 6.23
CA SER A 230 -3.33 -14.43 5.73
C SER A 230 -2.75 -15.74 6.28
N THR A 231 -3.63 -16.58 6.83
CA THR A 231 -3.29 -17.94 7.32
C THR A 231 -3.36 -18.99 6.22
N GLU A 232 -4.03 -18.64 5.12
CA GLU A 232 -4.12 -19.42 3.89
C GLU A 232 -3.59 -18.57 2.73
N PRO A 233 -3.15 -19.19 1.63
CA PRO A 233 -2.76 -18.43 0.45
C PRO A 233 -3.94 -17.58 -0.04
N THR A 234 -3.67 -16.45 -0.69
CA THR A 234 -4.71 -15.57 -1.23
C THR A 234 -4.59 -15.44 -2.74
N PHE A 235 -4.83 -16.52 -3.48
CA PHE A 235 -4.77 -16.49 -4.95
C PHE A 235 -6.04 -15.89 -5.59
N PRO A 236 -5.93 -15.22 -6.75
CA PRO A 236 -7.08 -14.68 -7.48
C PRO A 236 -8.22 -15.68 -7.69
N GLU A 237 -7.90 -16.95 -7.99
CA GLU A 237 -8.90 -17.99 -8.23
C GLU A 237 -9.70 -18.34 -6.97
N MET A 238 -9.06 -18.27 -5.79
CA MET A 238 -9.72 -18.55 -4.52
C MET A 238 -10.68 -17.42 -4.14
N ARG A 239 -10.27 -16.17 -4.35
CA ARG A 239 -11.17 -15.01 -4.23
C ARG A 239 -12.40 -15.17 -5.13
N ALA A 240 -12.20 -15.51 -6.40
CA ALA A 240 -13.30 -15.71 -7.35
C ALA A 240 -14.26 -16.83 -6.90
N ARG A 241 -13.73 -17.96 -6.42
CA ARG A 241 -14.54 -19.08 -5.88
C ARG A 241 -15.35 -18.66 -4.65
N ARG A 242 -14.73 -17.90 -3.74
CA ARG A 242 -15.38 -17.37 -2.52
C ARG A 242 -16.52 -16.42 -2.87
N GLN A 243 -16.31 -15.51 -3.82
CA GLN A 243 -17.36 -14.59 -4.29
C GLN A 243 -18.52 -15.34 -4.97
N GLU A 244 -18.23 -16.34 -5.80
CA GLU A 244 -19.26 -17.16 -6.46
C GLU A 244 -20.08 -17.97 -5.45
N ARG A 245 -19.43 -18.55 -4.43
CA ARG A 245 -20.13 -19.23 -3.33
C ARG A 245 -21.09 -18.27 -2.62
N ARG A 246 -20.62 -17.07 -2.23
CA ARG A 246 -21.44 -16.07 -1.56
C ARG A 246 -22.62 -15.62 -2.42
N ARG A 247 -22.39 -15.42 -3.74
CA ARG A 247 -23.45 -15.12 -4.69
C ARG A 247 -24.53 -16.20 -4.71
N ARG A 248 -24.14 -17.48 -4.73
CA ARG A 248 -25.08 -18.62 -4.69
C ARG A 248 -25.85 -18.68 -3.39
N GLU A 249 -25.20 -18.45 -2.25
CA GLU A 249 -25.84 -18.41 -0.93
C GLU A 249 -26.83 -17.25 -0.83
N CYS A 250 -26.47 -16.04 -1.29
CA CYS A 250 -27.39 -14.91 -1.38
C CYS A 250 -28.61 -15.22 -2.25
N LEU A 251 -28.40 -15.84 -3.41
CA LEU A 251 -29.51 -16.26 -4.28
C LEU A 251 -30.39 -17.30 -3.59
N ALA A 252 -29.81 -18.35 -2.99
CA ALA A 252 -30.55 -19.36 -2.25
C ALA A 252 -31.40 -18.73 -1.12
N ASN A 253 -30.81 -17.83 -0.34
CA ASN A 253 -31.49 -17.10 0.74
C ASN A 253 -32.62 -16.19 0.22
N TYR A 254 -32.44 -15.56 -0.95
CA TYR A 254 -33.51 -14.80 -1.59
C TYR A 254 -34.70 -15.71 -1.96
N TRP A 255 -34.41 -16.87 -2.55
CA TRP A 255 -35.44 -17.84 -2.92
C TRP A 255 -36.17 -18.43 -1.71
N THR A 256 -35.47 -18.69 -0.60
CA THR A 256 -36.09 -19.23 0.62
C THR A 256 -36.87 -18.20 1.42
N ASN A 257 -36.43 -16.93 1.45
CA ASN A 257 -37.06 -15.90 2.28
C ASN A 257 -38.20 -15.12 1.61
N TYR A 258 -38.25 -15.06 0.26
CA TYR A 258 -39.24 -14.23 -0.46
C TYR A 258 -40.23 -15.02 -1.32
N LYS A 259 -40.05 -16.34 -1.49
CA LYS A 259 -40.99 -17.20 -2.24
C LYS A 259 -41.44 -18.45 -1.47
N GLY A 260 -41.19 -18.49 -0.17
CA GLY A 260 -41.75 -19.50 0.75
C GLY A 260 -43.04 -19.00 1.40
#